data_AF-A0A7C1A2L3-F1
#
_entry.id   AF-A0A7C1A2L3-F1
#
_cell.length_a   1.000
_cell.length_b   1.000
_cell.length_c   1.000
_cell.angle_alpha   90.00
_cell.angle_beta   90.00
_cell.angle_gamma   90.00
#
_symmetry.space_group_name_H-M   'P 1'
#
loop_
_entity.id
_entity.type
_entity.pdbx_description
1 polymer ?
#
loop_
_entity_poly.entity_id
_entity_poly.type
_entity_poly.pdbx_seq_one_letter_code
_entity_poly.pdbx_strand_id
1 'polypeptide(L)'
;MSRYLRAIVESEFFLGKDKFLPLLEQVKTTMEAVTCALGFEKETLLYFYVLRDVVGEKDIVGSIIEEEKTHIRQLSEMKRELGTGE
;
A
#
# COMPACT_ATOMS: atom_id res chain seq x y z
N MET A 1 -12.58 -9.09 16.89
CA MET A 1 -11.91 -8.41 15.76
C MET A 1 -12.84 -7.35 15.19
N SER A 2 -12.37 -6.12 14.95
CA SER A 2 -13.18 -5.08 14.31
C SER A 2 -13.67 -5.54 12.93
N ARG A 3 -14.97 -5.37 12.62
CA ARG A 3 -15.52 -5.66 11.28
C ARG A 3 -14.83 -4.82 10.18
N TYR A 4 -14.35 -3.65 10.55
CA TYR A 4 -13.61 -2.75 9.66
C TYR A 4 -12.21 -3.29 9.34
N LEU A 5 -11.48 -3.78 10.35
CA LEU A 5 -10.18 -4.43 10.13
C LEU A 5 -10.32 -5.67 9.25
N ARG A 6 -11.39 -6.45 9.47
CA ARG A 6 -11.70 -7.61 8.64
C ARG A 6 -11.98 -7.20 7.18
N ALA A 7 -12.78 -6.15 6.96
CA ALA A 7 -13.07 -5.65 5.62
C ALA A 7 -11.81 -5.14 4.88
N ILE A 8 -10.87 -4.50 5.58
CA ILE A 8 -9.59 -4.06 4.99
C ILE A 8 -8.70 -5.25 4.65
N VAL A 9 -8.60 -6.23 5.53
CA VAL A 9 -7.80 -7.44 5.29
C VAL A 9 -8.39 -8.30 4.16
N GLU A 10 -9.72 -8.31 4.05
CA GLU A 10 -10.46 -8.96 2.97
C GLU A 10 -10.53 -8.10 1.68
N SER A 11 -9.97 -6.89 1.68
CA SER A 11 -9.88 -6.04 0.47
C SER A 11 -8.98 -6.65 -0.59
N GLU A 12 -9.09 -6.12 -1.82
CA GLU A 12 -8.36 -6.52 -3.02
C GLU A 12 -6.83 -6.62 -2.85
N PHE A 13 -6.23 -6.03 -1.81
CA PHE A 13 -4.78 -5.96 -1.66
C PHE A 13 -4.13 -6.99 -0.72
N PHE A 14 -4.84 -7.50 0.30
CA PHE A 14 -4.20 -8.29 1.37
C PHE A 14 -4.43 -9.81 1.35
N LEU A 15 -5.63 -10.31 1.02
CA LEU A 15 -5.92 -11.75 1.10
C LEU A 15 -6.78 -12.29 -0.06
N GLY A 16 -6.16 -13.09 -0.95
CA GLY A 16 -6.84 -13.88 -1.97
C GLY A 16 -5.89 -14.37 -3.05
N LYS A 17 -6.03 -15.62 -3.51
CA LYS A 17 -5.21 -16.20 -4.60
C LYS A 17 -5.37 -15.45 -5.94
N ASP A 18 -6.46 -14.70 -6.10
CA ASP A 18 -6.83 -13.98 -7.33
C ASP A 18 -6.67 -12.44 -7.21
N LYS A 19 -5.79 -11.98 -6.31
CA LYS A 19 -5.72 -10.56 -5.90
C LYS A 19 -4.46 -9.82 -6.41
N PHE A 20 -3.73 -9.15 -5.53
CA PHE A 20 -2.58 -8.31 -5.89
C PHE A 20 -1.47 -9.05 -6.66
N LEU A 21 -1.24 -10.33 -6.38
CA LEU A 21 -0.21 -11.14 -7.03
C LEU A 21 -0.44 -11.32 -8.55
N PRO A 22 -1.64 -11.71 -9.03
CA PRO A 22 -1.98 -11.64 -10.45
C PRO A 22 -1.81 -10.26 -11.10
N LEU A 23 -2.03 -9.18 -10.34
CA LEU A 23 -1.83 -7.81 -10.83
C LEU A 23 -0.33 -7.54 -11.10
N LEU A 24 0.55 -8.05 -10.23
CA LEU A 24 2.00 -7.96 -10.40
C LEU A 24 2.51 -8.77 -11.60
N GLU A 25 1.92 -9.92 -11.90
CA GLU A 25 2.27 -10.73 -13.07
C GLU A 25 2.00 -10.00 -14.40
N GLN A 26 1.12 -9.00 -14.39
CA GLN A 26 0.76 -8.21 -15.57
C GLN A 26 1.61 -6.93 -15.75
N VAL A 27 2.47 -6.61 -14.79
CA VAL A 27 3.35 -5.44 -14.84
C VAL A 27 4.44 -5.63 -15.91
N LYS A 28 4.46 -4.75 -16.92
CA LYS A 28 5.40 -4.80 -18.05
C LYS A 28 6.29 -3.57 -18.13
N THR A 29 5.89 -2.47 -17.50
CA THR A 29 6.62 -1.20 -17.54
C THR A 29 6.96 -0.69 -16.15
N THR A 30 7.98 0.16 -16.06
CA THR A 30 8.32 0.86 -14.81
C THR A 30 7.16 1.73 -14.32
N MET A 31 6.41 2.36 -15.24
CA MET A 31 5.22 3.16 -14.90
C MET A 31 4.13 2.32 -14.23
N GLU A 32 3.87 1.12 -14.76
CA GLU A 32 2.93 0.16 -14.17
C GLU A 32 3.42 -0.34 -12.81
N ALA A 33 4.72 -0.64 -12.69
CA ALA A 33 5.33 -1.08 -11.43
C ALA A 33 5.19 -0.02 -10.33
N VAL A 34 5.55 1.24 -10.63
CA VAL A 34 5.42 2.36 -9.69
C VAL A 34 3.96 2.63 -9.35
N THR A 35 3.04 2.51 -10.32
CA THR A 35 1.60 2.67 -10.06
C THR A 35 1.06 1.56 -9.15
N CYS A 36 1.51 0.32 -9.36
CA CYS A 36 1.15 -0.83 -8.55
C CYS A 36 1.66 -0.68 -7.11
N ALA A 37 2.95 -0.34 -6.95
CA ALA A 37 3.56 -0.06 -5.65
C ALA A 37 2.83 1.09 -4.92
N LEU A 38 2.49 2.17 -5.62
CA LEU A 38 1.77 3.29 -5.02
C LEU A 38 0.37 2.89 -4.53
N GLY A 39 -0.30 1.94 -5.21
CA GLY A 39 -1.54 1.35 -4.73
C GLY A 39 -1.31 0.53 -3.46
N PHE A 40 -0.26 -0.28 -3.45
CA PHE A 40 0.13 -1.12 -2.30
C PHE A 40 0.35 -0.28 -1.05
N GLU A 41 1.18 0.76 -1.13
CA GLU A 41 1.50 1.58 0.05
C GLU A 41 0.29 2.33 0.62
N LYS A 42 -0.69 2.68 -0.23
CA LYS A 42 -1.92 3.34 0.24
C LYS A 42 -2.80 2.38 1.04
N GLU A 43 -2.91 1.13 0.58
CA GLU A 43 -3.69 0.09 1.24
C GLU A 43 -3.02 -0.36 2.55
N THR A 44 -1.69 -0.54 2.55
CA THR A 44 -0.92 -0.86 3.77
C THR A 44 -1.00 0.28 4.78
N LEU A 45 -0.91 1.54 4.34
CA LEU A 45 -1.08 2.70 5.21
C LEU A 45 -2.45 2.70 5.90
N LEU A 46 -3.54 2.42 5.16
CA LEU A 46 -4.88 2.31 5.75
C LEU A 46 -4.95 1.15 6.76
N TYR A 47 -4.38 0.00 6.42
CA TYR A 47 -4.29 -1.14 7.34
C TYR A 47 -3.57 -0.76 8.64
N PHE A 48 -2.42 -0.09 8.57
CA PHE A 48 -1.66 0.29 9.77
C PHE A 48 -2.37 1.35 10.62
N TYR A 49 -3.12 2.28 10.02
CA TYR A 49 -3.96 3.20 10.80
C TYR A 49 -4.98 2.45 11.66
N VAL A 50 -5.63 1.42 11.10
CA VAL A 50 -6.59 0.60 11.84
C VAL A 50 -5.90 -0.30 12.85
N LEU A 51 -4.74 -0.84 12.49
CA LEU A 51 -3.94 -1.68 13.36
C LEU A 51 -3.50 -0.91 14.62
N ARG A 52 -3.08 0.34 14.47
CA ARG A 52 -2.67 1.22 15.58
C ARG A 52 -3.75 1.37 16.65
N ASP A 53 -5.01 1.34 16.24
CA ASP A 53 -6.14 1.53 17.15
C ASP A 53 -6.50 0.24 17.92
N VAL A 54 -5.98 -0.92 17.50
CA VAL A 54 -6.26 -2.23 18.12
C VAL A 54 -5.08 -2.84 18.86
N VAL A 55 -3.83 -2.41 18.61
CA VAL A 55 -2.62 -2.93 19.28
C VAL A 55 -2.16 -2.04 20.45
N GLY A 56 -1.35 -2.61 21.35
CA GLY A 56 -0.73 -1.86 22.44
C GLY A 56 0.50 -1.07 22.00
N GLU A 57 1.21 -1.57 20.98
CA GLU A 57 2.49 -1.08 20.46
C GLU A 57 2.33 0.10 19.49
N LYS A 58 1.63 1.15 19.93
CA LYS A 58 1.24 2.29 19.08
C LYS A 58 2.44 3.04 18.48
N ASP A 59 3.56 3.12 19.19
CA ASP A 59 4.76 3.81 18.72
C ASP A 59 5.42 3.07 17.55
N ILE A 60 5.46 1.73 17.63
CA ILE A 60 5.99 0.88 16.56
C ILE A 60 5.10 1.03 15.32
N VAL A 61 3.78 0.90 15.47
CA VAL A 61 2.87 1.09 14.33
C VAL A 61 2.92 2.52 13.80
N GLY A 62 3.12 3.51 14.67
CA GLY A 62 3.34 4.90 14.29
C GLY A 62 4.57 5.08 13.41
N SER A 63 5.67 4.40 13.73
CA SER A 63 6.89 4.44 12.91
C SER A 63 6.68 3.85 11.51
N ILE A 64 5.94 2.74 11.41
CA ILE A 64 5.59 2.11 10.13
C ILE A 64 4.69 3.04 9.30
N ILE A 65 3.71 3.70 9.92
CA ILE A 65 2.85 4.68 9.23
C ILE A 65 3.68 5.81 8.60
N GLU A 66 4.72 6.30 9.27
CA GLU A 66 5.59 7.35 8.71
C GLU A 66 6.50 6.83 7.58
N GLU A 67 6.91 5.56 7.65
CA GLU A 67 7.61 4.87 6.57
C GLU A 67 6.73 4.77 5.31
N GLU A 68 5.50 4.30 5.42
CA GLU A 68 4.60 4.18 4.25
C GLU A 68 4.25 5.55 3.63
N LYS A 69 4.11 6.60 4.45
CA LYS A 69 3.97 7.97 3.94
C LYS A 69 5.19 8.41 3.13
N THR A 70 6.39 7.99 3.54
CA THR A 70 7.63 8.29 2.84
C THR A 70 7.68 7.56 1.50
N HIS A 71 7.34 6.27 1.48
CA HIS A 71 7.22 5.49 0.25
C HIS A 71 6.24 6.12 -0.75
N ILE A 72 5.05 6.52 -0.29
CA ILE A 72 4.03 7.18 -1.14
C ILE A 72 4.57 8.46 -1.76
N ARG A 73 5.30 9.29 -1.01
CA ARG A 73 5.89 10.54 -1.54
C ARG A 73 6.91 10.24 -2.62
N GLN A 74 7.83 9.32 -2.36
CA GLN A 74 8.89 8.91 -3.29
C GLN A 74 8.32 8.29 -4.57
N LEU A 75 7.38 7.35 -4.44
CA LEU A 75 6.71 6.72 -5.59
C LEU A 75 5.89 7.74 -6.40
N SER A 76 5.27 8.71 -5.74
CA SER A 76 4.55 9.80 -6.42
C SER A 76 5.50 10.73 -7.18
N GLU A 77 6.71 10.96 -6.66
CA GLU A 77 7.78 11.69 -7.36
C GLU A 77 8.25 10.93 -8.59
N MET A 78 8.64 9.66 -8.42
CA MET A 78 9.05 8.79 -9.52
C MET A 78 8.00 8.69 -10.62
N LYS A 79 6.72 8.55 -10.25
CA LYS A 79 5.61 8.49 -11.21
C LYS A 79 5.52 9.76 -12.06
N ARG A 80 5.72 10.94 -11.46
CA ARG A 80 5.71 12.21 -12.21
C ARG A 80 6.88 12.29 -13.17
N GLU A 81 8.08 11.93 -12.72
CA GLU A 81 9.29 11.95 -13.54
C GLU A 81 9.17 11.02 -14.76
N LEU A 82 8.61 9.82 -14.56
CA LEU A 82 8.34 8.88 -15.65
C LEU A 82 7.29 9.39 -16.63
N GLY A 83 6.29 10.15 -16.17
CA GLY A 83 5.23 10.71 -17.01
C GLY A 83 5.63 11.98 -17.77
N THR A 84 6.75 12.61 -17.40
CA THR A 84 7.30 13.79 -18.10
C THR A 84 8.24 13.43 -19.26
N GLY A 85 8.47 12.14 -19.52
CA GLY A 85 9.36 11.63 -20.57
C GLY A 85 8.67 11.11 -21.83
N GLU A 86 7.34 11.29 -21.96
CA GLU A 86 6.55 10.96 -23.16
C GLU A 86 6.35 12.18 -24.08
#